data_AF-A0A4Y2GHA7-F1
#
_entry.id   AF-A0A4Y2GHA7-F1
#
_cell.length_a   1.000
_cell.length_b   1.000
_cell.length_c   1.000
_cell.angle_alpha   90.00
_cell.angle_beta   90.00
_cell.angle_gamma   90.00
#
_symmetry.space_group_name_H-M   'P 1'
#
loop_
_entity.id
_entity.type
_entity.pdbx_description
1 polymer ?
#
loop_
_entity_poly.entity_id
_entity_poly.type
_entity_poly.pdbx_seq_one_letter_code
_entity_poly.pdbx_strand_id
1 'polypeptide(L)'
;MSADRPSWQEIAPESPATKRYWVLWDSLHLKDGVLYRRWESDDGRSCRWQLILPKSRIPEVLRETHDSASGGHFGVMKTLIKTRERFYWDRLRADVENWCRECHACGARK
;
A
#
# COMPACT_ATOMS: atom_id res chain seq x y z
N MET A 1 24.83 -0.22 -4.00
CA MET A 1 24.67 -1.00 -5.24
C MET A 1 23.20 -0.95 -5.60
N SER A 2 22.82 -0.19 -6.63
CA SER A 2 21.45 -0.24 -7.15
C SER A 2 21.30 -1.59 -7.85
N ALA A 3 20.24 -2.34 -7.54
CA ALA A 3 19.95 -3.55 -8.30
C ALA A 3 19.49 -3.16 -9.71
N ASP A 4 19.94 -3.88 -10.73
CA ASP A 4 19.45 -3.71 -12.09
C ASP A 4 18.02 -4.23 -12.21
N ARG A 5 17.22 -3.58 -13.06
CA ARG A 5 15.85 -4.00 -13.33
C ARG A 5 15.87 -5.34 -14.08
N PRO A 6 15.21 -6.39 -13.57
CA PRO A 6 15.12 -7.67 -14.28
C PRO A 6 14.44 -7.50 -15.64
N SER A 7 14.72 -8.40 -16.58
CA SER A 7 14.06 -8.42 -17.88
C SER A 7 12.59 -8.84 -17.76
N TRP A 8 11.78 -8.54 -18.78
CA TRP A 8 10.39 -9.02 -18.80
C TRP A 8 10.30 -10.56 -18.86
N GLN A 9 11.26 -11.24 -19.49
CA GLN A 9 11.26 -12.71 -19.59
C GLN A 9 11.36 -13.37 -18.21
N GLU A 10 12.17 -12.80 -17.32
CA GLU A 10 12.33 -13.28 -15.93
C GLU A 10 11.08 -13.04 -15.07
N ILE A 11 10.33 -11.98 -15.35
CA ILE A 11 9.18 -11.55 -14.53
C ILE A 11 7.84 -12.03 -15.09
N ALA A 12 7.76 -12.37 -16.37
CA ALA A 12 6.55 -12.90 -17.01
C ALA A 12 5.94 -14.14 -16.31
N PRO A 13 6.70 -15.11 -15.75
CA PRO A 13 6.11 -16.24 -15.02
C PRO A 13 5.67 -15.89 -13.59
N GLU A 14 6.08 -14.74 -13.06
CA GLU A 14 5.88 -14.36 -11.66
C GLU A 14 4.44 -13.95 -11.34
N SER A 15 4.18 -13.82 -10.03
CA SER A 15 2.87 -13.41 -9.51
C SER A 15 2.43 -12.01 -10.02
N PRO A 16 1.13 -11.72 -10.06
CA PRO A 16 0.63 -10.38 -10.39
C PRO A 16 1.20 -9.27 -9.50
N ALA A 17 1.47 -9.57 -8.22
CA ALA A 17 2.09 -8.64 -7.28
C ALA A 17 3.53 -8.32 -7.70
N THR A 18 4.32 -9.34 -8.02
CA THR A 18 5.69 -9.19 -8.51
C THR A 18 5.73 -8.35 -9.78
N LYS A 19 4.87 -8.65 -10.75
CA LYS A 19 4.73 -7.87 -12.00
C LYS A 19 4.37 -6.41 -11.72
N ARG A 20 3.49 -6.14 -10.75
CA ARG A 20 3.15 -4.76 -10.35
C ARG A 20 4.36 -4.03 -9.80
N TYR A 21 5.17 -4.68 -8.96
CA TYR A 21 6.39 -4.08 -8.43
C TYR A 21 7.44 -3.86 -9.52
N TRP A 22 7.55 -4.77 -10.48
CA TRP A 22 8.41 -4.59 -11.64
C TRP A 22 8.01 -3.37 -12.48
N VAL A 23 6.71 -3.12 -12.70
CA VAL A 23 6.25 -1.90 -13.38
C VAL A 23 6.64 -0.64 -12.61
N LEU A 24 6.68 -0.73 -11.28
CA LEU A 24 7.05 0.37 -10.39
C LEU A 24 8.56 0.46 -10.12
N TRP A 25 9.40 -0.31 -10.81
CA TRP A 25 10.82 -0.49 -10.47
C TRP A 25 11.56 0.81 -10.20
N ASP A 26 11.42 1.80 -11.07
CA ASP A 26 12.15 3.08 -10.97
C ASP A 26 11.73 3.91 -9.75
N SER A 27 10.58 3.59 -9.16
CA SER A 27 10.11 4.17 -7.90
C SER A 27 10.50 3.35 -6.67
N LEU A 28 11.01 2.13 -6.83
CA LEU A 28 11.38 1.23 -5.73
C LEU A 28 12.81 1.47 -5.28
N HIS A 29 13.01 1.55 -3.96
CA HIS A 29 14.28 1.85 -3.34
C HIS A 29 14.48 0.97 -2.11
N LEU A 30 15.58 0.22 -2.09
CA LEU A 30 16.00 -0.56 -0.94
C LEU A 30 16.84 0.32 -0.01
N LYS A 31 16.42 0.45 1.25
CA LYS A 31 17.11 1.22 2.29
C LYS A 31 17.26 0.35 3.52
N ASP A 32 18.48 0.05 3.92
CA ASP A 32 18.79 -0.78 5.10
C ASP A 32 18.02 -2.12 5.14
N GLY A 33 17.89 -2.78 3.98
CA GLY A 33 17.17 -4.05 3.84
C GLY A 33 15.64 -3.93 3.77
N VAL A 34 15.10 -2.71 3.80
CA VAL A 34 13.66 -2.43 3.74
C VAL A 34 13.31 -1.80 2.39
N LEU A 35 12.29 -2.35 1.72
CA LEU A 35 11.85 -1.87 0.41
C LEU A 35 10.83 -0.74 0.55
N TYR A 36 11.11 0.38 -0.10
CA TYR A 36 10.21 1.53 -0.17
C TYR A 36 9.82 1.84 -1.61
N ARG A 37 8.65 2.42 -1.79
CA ARG A 37 8.22 3.11 -3.00
C ARG A 37 8.28 4.62 -2.78
N ARG A 38 8.95 5.34 -3.66
CA ARG A 38 8.85 6.79 -3.78
C ARG A 38 7.61 7.11 -4.59
N TRP A 39 6.63 7.77 -3.99
CA TRP A 39 5.47 8.30 -4.69
C TRP A 39 5.58 9.81 -4.78
N GLU A 40 5.27 10.37 -5.94
CA GLU A 40 5.23 11.80 -6.18
C GLU A 40 3.87 12.20 -6.74
N SER A 41 3.40 13.38 -6.36
CA SER A 41 2.21 13.97 -6.98
C SER A 41 2.53 14.47 -8.38
N ASP A 42 1.51 14.53 -9.23
CA ASP A 42 1.65 14.96 -10.63
C ASP A 42 2.20 16.39 -10.77
N ASP A 43 1.96 17.23 -9.76
CA ASP A 43 2.48 18.61 -9.66
C ASP A 43 3.89 18.70 -9.05
N GLY A 44 4.49 17.58 -8.66
CA GLY A 44 5.81 17.52 -8.02
C GLY A 44 5.89 18.11 -6.61
N ARG A 45 4.79 18.60 -6.03
CA ARG A 45 4.79 19.29 -4.73
C ARG A 45 4.82 18.35 -3.54
N SER A 46 4.40 17.10 -3.72
CA SER A 46 4.37 16.09 -2.68
C SER A 46 5.24 14.91 -3.07
N CYS A 47 6.19 14.56 -2.21
CA CYS A 47 6.94 13.31 -2.29
C CYS A 47 6.69 12.53 -1.00
N ARG A 48 6.35 11.24 -1.12
CA ARG A 48 6.10 10.34 0.01
C ARG A 48 6.87 9.05 -0.17
N TRP A 49 7.51 8.61 0.91
CA TRP A 49 8.13 7.30 0.99
C TRP A 49 7.14 6.32 1.60
N GLN A 50 6.70 5.36 0.80
CA GLN A 50 5.75 4.33 1.19
C GLN A 50 6.50 3.02 1.44
N LEU A 51 6.39 2.46 2.64
CA LEU A 51 6.90 1.13 2.95
C LEU A 51 6.14 0.09 2.11
N ILE A 52 6.88 -0.78 1.40
CA ILE A 52 6.28 -1.95 0.75
C ILE A 52 5.92 -2.96 1.83
N LEU A 53 4.62 -3.16 2.05
CA LEU A 53 4.14 -3.97 3.16
C LEU A 53 4.01 -5.45 2.77
N PRO A 54 4.60 -6.39 3.53
CA PRO A 54 4.34 -7.82 3.36
C PRO A 54 2.88 -8.16 3.66
N LYS A 55 2.33 -9.16 2.95
CA LYS A 55 0.92 -9.57 3.10
C LYS A 55 0.51 -9.90 4.53
N SER A 56 1.39 -10.50 5.31
CA SER A 56 1.15 -10.86 6.71
C SER A 56 0.90 -9.67 7.63
N ARG A 57 1.32 -8.45 7.24
CA ARG A 57 1.18 -7.22 8.03
C ARG A 57 0.00 -6.35 7.58
N ILE A 58 -0.66 -6.67 6.47
CA ILE A 58 -1.80 -5.91 5.95
C ILE A 58 -2.94 -5.78 6.98
N PRO A 59 -3.39 -6.85 7.69
CA PRO A 59 -4.49 -6.72 8.64
C PRO A 59 -4.18 -5.81 9.84
N GLU A 60 -2.92 -5.76 10.25
CA GLU A 60 -2.45 -4.87 11.32
C GLU A 60 -2.57 -3.40 10.88
N VAL A 61 -2.00 -3.07 9.72
CA VAL A 61 -2.06 -1.70 9.16
C VAL A 61 -3.48 -1.26 8.85
N LEU A 62 -4.31 -2.14 8.26
CA LEU A 62 -5.70 -1.80 7.95
C LEU A 62 -6.51 -1.49 9.19
N ARG A 63 -6.34 -2.25 10.27
CA ARG A 63 -6.97 -1.97 11.56
C ARG A 63 -6.52 -0.61 12.11
N GLU A 64 -5.23 -0.34 12.17
CA GLU A 64 -4.71 0.94 12.70
C GLU A 64 -5.13 2.17 11.88
N THR A 65 -5.22 2.04 10.55
CA THR A 65 -5.59 3.18 9.70
C THR A 65 -7.10 3.37 9.59
N HIS A 66 -7.86 2.31 9.83
CA HIS A 66 -9.32 2.32 9.91
C HIS A 66 -9.82 2.82 11.28
N ASP A 67 -9.18 2.37 12.36
CA ASP A 67 -9.51 2.75 13.72
C ASP A 67 -8.94 4.15 13.99
N SER A 68 -9.81 5.15 14.05
CA SER A 68 -9.43 6.51 14.43
C SER A 68 -8.88 6.52 15.85
N ALA A 69 -7.83 7.30 16.08
CA ALA A 69 -7.32 7.61 17.42
C ALA A 69 -8.40 8.19 18.37
N SER A 70 -9.47 8.77 17.82
CA SER A 70 -10.62 9.29 18.57
C SER A 70 -11.71 8.24 18.87
N GLY A 71 -11.45 6.95 18.67
CA GLY A 71 -12.39 5.87 19.00
C GLY A 71 -13.54 5.66 18.01
N GLY A 72 -13.35 6.02 16.74
CA GLY A 72 -14.35 5.82 15.67
C GLY A 72 -13.75 5.19 14.43
N HIS A 73 -14.57 4.55 13.58
CA HIS A 73 -14.08 3.92 12.37
C HIS A 73 -14.14 4.87 11.17
N PHE A 74 -13.05 4.95 10.41
CA PHE A 74 -13.01 5.74 9.18
C PHE A 74 -13.69 5.03 8.01
N GLY A 75 -14.30 5.82 7.14
CA GLY A 75 -14.77 5.32 5.84
C GLY A 75 -13.60 5.11 4.87
N VAL A 76 -13.86 4.32 3.82
CA VAL A 76 -12.89 3.90 2.78
C VAL A 76 -11.93 5.02 2.36
N MET A 77 -12.44 6.19 2.00
CA MET A 77 -11.60 7.28 1.48
C MET A 77 -10.56 7.74 2.50
N LYS A 78 -10.97 7.91 3.76
CA LYS A 78 -10.07 8.41 4.81
C LYS A 78 -9.06 7.33 5.22
N THR A 79 -9.49 6.07 5.33
CA THR A 79 -8.59 4.92 5.54
C THR A 79 -7.57 4.80 4.41
N LEU A 80 -7.99 4.99 3.16
CA LEU A 80 -7.11 4.94 1.99
C LEU A 80 -6.06 6.05 2.00
N ILE A 81 -6.45 7.29 2.30
CA ILE A 81 -5.54 8.44 2.38
C ILE A 81 -4.48 8.21 3.46
N LYS A 82 -4.90 7.84 4.68
CA LYS A 82 -3.98 7.57 5.80
C LYS A 82 -3.04 6.40 5.51
N THR A 83 -3.55 5.34 4.91
CA THR A 83 -2.72 4.18 4.54
C THR A 83 -1.64 4.59 3.53
N ARG A 84 -2.01 5.35 2.50
CA ARG A 84 -1.08 5.81 1.45
C ARG A 84 -0.09 6.88 1.90
N GLU A 85 -0.24 7.44 3.09
CA GLU A 85 0.80 8.32 3.67
C GLU A 85 2.10 7.55 3.93
N ARG A 86 2.00 6.27 4.29
CA ARG A 86 3.13 5.50 4.83
C ARG A 86 3.34 4.13 4.19
N PHE A 87 2.33 3.57 3.54
CA PHE A 87 2.36 2.17 3.08
C PHE A 87 1.92 2.03 1.62
N TYR A 88 2.43 0.98 0.99
CA TYR A 88 1.98 0.50 -0.31
C TYR A 88 2.07 -1.02 -0.38
N TRP A 89 1.08 -1.65 -1.04
CA TRP A 89 1.15 -3.05 -1.44
C TRP A 89 0.28 -3.27 -2.68
N ASP A 90 0.40 -4.45 -3.29
CA ASP A 90 -0.45 -4.80 -4.42
C ASP A 90 -1.93 -4.84 -3.97
N ARG A 91 -2.84 -4.27 -4.77
CA ARG A 91 -4.29 -4.24 -4.44
C ARG A 91 -4.69 -3.46 -3.18
N LEU A 92 -3.83 -2.63 -2.60
CA LEU A 92 -4.12 -1.77 -1.44
C LEU A 92 -5.52 -1.15 -1.42
N ARG A 93 -5.95 -0.55 -2.54
CA ARG A 93 -7.30 0.04 -2.64
C ARG A 93 -8.40 -1.00 -2.40
N ALA A 94 -8.33 -2.14 -3.07
CA ALA A 94 -9.34 -3.19 -2.97
C ALA A 94 -9.38 -3.78 -1.56
N ASP A 95 -8.22 -3.95 -0.93
CA ASP A 95 -8.15 -4.47 0.44
C ASP A 95 -8.72 -3.48 1.46
N VAL A 96 -8.46 -2.17 1.31
CA VAL A 96 -9.10 -1.12 2.12
C VAL A 96 -10.62 -1.11 1.93
N GLU A 97 -11.08 -1.21 0.69
CA GLU A 97 -12.51 -1.24 0.36
C GLU A 97 -13.21 -2.46 0.97
N ASN A 98 -12.60 -3.64 0.88
CA ASN A 98 -13.11 -4.88 1.47
C ASN A 98 -13.13 -4.80 2.99
N TRP A 99 -12.04 -4.38 3.62
CA TRP A 99 -11.94 -4.23 5.07
C TRP A 99 -13.02 -3.32 5.65
N CYS A 100 -13.21 -2.15 5.05
CA CYS A 100 -14.24 -1.21 5.50
C CYS A 100 -15.66 -1.77 5.32
N ARG A 101 -15.90 -2.55 4.24
CA ARG A 101 -17.21 -3.16 3.95
C ARG A 101 -17.54 -4.28 4.94
N GLU A 102 -16.55 -5.09 5.31
CA GLU A 102 -16.68 -6.22 6.22
C GLU A 102 -16.69 -5.81 7.70
N CYS A 103 -16.43 -4.53 8.00
CA CYS A 103 -16.47 -4.02 9.35
C CYS A 103 -17.89 -4.01 9.94
N HIS A 104 -18.19 -4.98 10.81
CA HIS A 104 -19.48 -5.11 11.48
C HIS A 104 -19.94 -3.82 12.20
N ALA A 105 -19.03 -3.15 12.91
CA ALA A 105 -19.34 -1.91 13.63
C ALA A 105 -19.71 -0.74 12.69
N CYS A 106 -19.17 -0.71 11.46
CA CYS A 106 -19.58 0.24 10.44
C CYS A 106 -20.91 -0.15 9.80
N GLY A 107 -21.14 -1.45 9.57
CA GLY A 107 -22.37 -1.98 8.98
C GLY A 107 -23.60 -1.80 9.86
N ALA A 108 -23.45 -1.90 11.19
CA ALA A 108 -24.52 -1.72 12.16
C ALA A 108 -24.98 -0.26 12.35
N ARG A 109 -24.30 0.70 11.71
CA ARG A 109 -24.58 2.16 11.82
C ARG A 109 -25.21 2.76 10.55
N LYS A 110 -25.69 1.93 9.63
CA LYS A 110 -26.43 2.39 8.45
C LYS A 110 -27.90 2.62 8.75
#